data_AF-A0A517WKD8-F1
#
_entry.id   AF-A0A517WKD8-F1
#
_cell.length_a   1.000
_cell.length_b   1.000
_cell.length_c   1.000
_cell.angle_alpha   90.00
_cell.angle_beta   90.00
_cell.angle_gamma   90.00
#
_symmetry.space_group_name_H-M   'P 1'
#
loop_
_entity.id
_entity.type
_entity.pdbx_description
1 polymer ?
#
loop_
_entity_poly.entity_id
_entity_poly.type
_entity_poly.pdbx_seq_one_letter_code
_entity_poly.pdbx_strand_id
1 'polypeptide(L)'
;MSDMSSLSHEYASTTDFSHHVNQAVLTLKKQYLGGGKGVDANDFADASRLVHGMVRRLLQRLGALVEPSQSQGLTSIPEDVLTRLEEKQSGNMEYFLEDLVKLEESLSESSDLCASEINLLDTICEVADASASATFRKLWRR
;
A
#
# COMPACT_ATOMS: atom_id res chain seq x y z
N MET A 1 9.31 -25.97 -14.95
CA MET A 1 10.17 -24.79 -15.13
C MET A 1 10.13 -24.00 -13.85
N SER A 2 11.23 -24.13 -13.10
CA SER A 2 11.76 -23.34 -11.98
C SER A 2 10.81 -22.65 -10.98
N ASP A 3 10.37 -23.40 -9.94
CA ASP A 3 9.82 -22.82 -8.69
C ASP A 3 10.72 -21.74 -8.07
N MET A 4 12.03 -21.85 -8.27
CA MET A 4 13.03 -20.88 -7.83
C MET A 4 12.90 -19.53 -8.56
N SER A 5 12.55 -19.55 -9.85
CA SER A 5 12.34 -18.34 -10.64
C SER A 5 11.05 -17.63 -10.24
N SER A 6 10.00 -18.39 -9.91
CA SER A 6 8.74 -17.85 -9.40
C SER A 6 8.92 -17.21 -8.03
N LEU A 7 9.58 -17.89 -7.08
CA LEU A 7 9.84 -17.34 -5.75
C LEU A 7 10.76 -16.12 -5.77
N SER A 8 11.78 -16.10 -6.63
CA SER A 8 12.63 -14.92 -6.79
C SER A 8 11.85 -13.73 -7.36
N HIS A 9 10.92 -13.99 -8.28
CA HIS A 9 10.06 -12.95 -8.85
C HIS A 9 9.05 -12.42 -7.81
N GLU A 10 8.44 -13.31 -7.02
CA GLU A 10 7.56 -12.93 -5.91
C GLU A 10 8.29 -12.11 -4.84
N TYR A 11 9.52 -12.50 -4.49
CA TYR A 11 10.33 -11.74 -3.53
C TYR A 11 10.66 -10.34 -4.05
N ALA A 12 11.11 -10.23 -5.31
CA ALA A 12 11.41 -8.93 -5.92
C ALA A 12 10.16 -8.05 -5.95
N SER A 13 9.04 -8.57 -6.44
CA SER A 13 7.76 -7.86 -6.50
C SER A 13 7.29 -7.37 -5.12
N THR A 14 7.40 -8.23 -4.09
CA THR A 14 6.96 -7.87 -2.74
C THR A 14 7.89 -6.84 -2.08
N THR A 15 9.19 -6.93 -2.32
CA THR A 15 10.19 -6.00 -1.79
C THR A 15 10.07 -4.64 -2.46
N ASP A 16 9.94 -4.61 -3.79
CA ASP A 16 9.75 -3.38 -4.55
C ASP A 16 8.44 -2.70 -4.15
N PHE A 17 7.36 -3.48 -3.94
CA PHE A 17 6.10 -2.96 -3.43
C PHE A 17 6.26 -2.33 -2.05
N SER A 18 6.82 -3.07 -1.07
CA SER A 18 7.07 -2.55 0.28
C SER A 18 7.92 -1.27 0.25
N HIS A 19 9.02 -1.27 -0.51
CA HIS A 19 9.90 -0.11 -0.60
C HIS A 19 9.18 1.12 -1.20
N HIS A 20 8.45 0.95 -2.31
CA HIS A 20 7.74 2.06 -2.94
C HIS A 20 6.62 2.63 -2.06
N VAL A 21 5.84 1.76 -1.42
CA VAL A 21 4.76 2.19 -0.52
C VAL A 21 5.34 2.90 0.71
N ASN A 22 6.37 2.34 1.33
CA ASN A 22 7.03 2.97 2.48
C ASN A 22 7.57 4.35 2.14
N GLN A 23 8.25 4.50 1.00
CA GLN A 23 8.76 5.81 0.57
C GLN A 23 7.63 6.81 0.32
N ALA A 24 6.56 6.41 -0.37
CA ALA A 24 5.44 7.29 -0.64
C ALA A 24 4.71 7.73 0.65
N VAL A 25 4.46 6.80 1.57
CA VAL A 25 3.85 7.09 2.87
C VAL A 25 4.76 7.98 3.72
N LEU A 26 6.08 7.76 3.70
CA LEU A 26 7.02 8.64 4.39
C LEU A 26 7.00 10.06 3.82
N THR A 27 6.91 10.21 2.50
CA THR A 27 6.80 11.53 1.85
C THR A 27 5.51 12.24 2.25
N LEU A 28 4.37 11.53 2.26
CA LEU A 28 3.10 12.07 2.75
C LEU A 28 3.20 12.48 4.23
N LYS A 29 3.77 11.62 5.09
CA LYS A 29 3.97 11.94 6.52
C LYS A 29 4.87 13.16 6.73
N LYS A 30 5.94 13.30 5.95
CA LYS A 30 6.79 14.51 6.00
C LYS A 30 6.03 15.77 5.61
N GLN A 31 5.14 15.67 4.61
CA GLN A 31 4.30 16.80 4.22
C GLN A 31 3.33 17.18 5.34
N TYR A 32 2.50 16.24 5.80
CA TYR A 32 1.41 16.51 6.72
C TYR A 32 1.83 16.67 8.20
N LEU A 33 2.83 15.89 8.66
CA LEU A 33 3.31 15.94 10.06
C LEU A 33 4.59 16.77 10.22
N GLY A 34 5.43 16.84 9.18
CA GLY A 34 6.70 17.57 9.18
C GLY A 34 6.58 19.02 8.72
N GLY A 35 5.37 19.50 8.42
CA GLY A 35 5.11 20.85 7.92
C GLY A 35 5.73 21.12 6.54
N GLY A 36 5.87 20.08 5.71
CA GLY A 36 6.40 20.18 4.34
C GLY A 36 7.88 20.52 4.22
N LYS A 37 8.65 20.50 5.32
CA LYS A 37 10.09 20.81 5.25
C LYS A 37 10.85 19.72 4.51
N GLY A 38 11.40 20.08 3.35
CA GLY A 38 12.29 19.22 2.57
C GLY A 38 11.58 18.18 1.70
N VAL A 39 10.29 18.37 1.42
CA VAL A 39 9.55 17.60 0.43
C VAL A 39 9.33 18.48 -0.79
N ASP A 40 9.79 18.04 -1.97
CA ASP A 40 9.50 18.72 -3.22
C ASP A 40 8.01 18.53 -3.59
N ALA A 41 7.42 19.54 -4.23
CA ALA A 41 6.01 19.47 -4.64
C ALA A 41 5.76 18.33 -5.65
N ASN A 42 6.73 18.00 -6.50
CA ASN A 42 6.61 16.88 -7.44
C ASN A 42 6.73 15.56 -6.69
N ASP A 43 7.67 15.42 -5.75
CA ASP A 43 7.80 14.22 -4.92
C ASP A 43 6.52 13.95 -4.12
N PHE A 44 5.89 15.02 -3.60
CA PHE A 44 4.61 14.91 -2.92
C PHE A 44 3.48 14.50 -3.86
N ALA A 45 3.37 15.12 -5.05
CA ALA A 45 2.34 14.78 -6.02
C ALA A 45 2.47 13.32 -6.50
N ASP A 46 3.69 12.86 -6.75
CA ASP A 46 3.97 11.48 -7.15
C ASP A 46 3.66 10.50 -6.01
N ALA A 47 4.07 10.81 -4.77
CA ALA A 47 3.77 10.00 -3.60
C ALA A 47 2.25 9.92 -3.33
N SER A 48 1.55 11.05 -3.41
CA SER A 48 0.10 11.12 -3.25
C SER A 48 -0.61 10.29 -4.32
N ARG A 49 -0.22 10.44 -5.59
CA ARG A 49 -0.76 9.64 -6.69
C ARG A 49 -0.51 8.13 -6.52
N LEU A 50 0.67 7.75 -6.01
CA LEU A 50 1.01 6.35 -5.76
C LEU A 50 0.14 5.77 -4.65
N VAL A 51 0.03 6.46 -3.51
CA VAL A 51 -0.78 5.99 -2.38
C VAL A 51 -2.26 5.99 -2.71
N HIS A 52 -2.77 7.03 -3.38
CA HIS A 52 -4.16 7.08 -3.85
C HIS A 52 -4.47 5.90 -4.78
N GLY A 53 -3.61 5.63 -5.76
CA GLY A 53 -3.76 4.48 -6.64
C GLY A 53 -3.67 3.12 -5.92
N MET A 54 -2.83 3.02 -4.88
CA MET A 54 -2.75 1.82 -4.04
C MET A 54 -4.03 1.61 -3.23
N VAL A 55 -4.51 2.63 -2.51
CA VAL A 55 -5.72 2.58 -1.68
C VAL A 55 -6.93 2.21 -2.54
N ARG A 56 -7.07 2.86 -3.71
CA ARG A 56 -8.13 2.54 -4.67
C ARG A 56 -8.08 1.08 -5.13
N ARG A 57 -6.89 0.52 -5.37
CA ARG A 57 -6.75 -0.90 -5.75
C ARG A 57 -7.06 -1.84 -4.59
N LEU A 58 -6.69 -1.48 -3.36
CA LEU A 58 -7.08 -2.24 -2.17
C LEU A 58 -8.60 -2.27 -2.03
N LEU A 59 -9.27 -1.13 -2.19
CA LEU A 59 -10.74 -1.05 -2.20
C LEU A 59 -11.38 -1.92 -3.29
N GLN A 60 -10.84 -1.90 -4.51
CA GLN A 60 -11.33 -2.73 -5.60
C GLN A 60 -11.16 -4.23 -5.33
N ARG A 61 -10.03 -4.63 -4.72
CA ARG A 61 -9.71 -6.04 -4.45
C ARG A 61 -10.46 -6.59 -3.24
N LEU A 62 -10.58 -5.80 -2.17
CA LEU A 62 -11.17 -6.22 -0.89
C LEU A 62 -12.67 -5.94 -0.83
N GLY A 63 -13.13 -4.83 -1.41
CA GLY A 63 -14.53 -4.39 -1.39
C GLY A 63 -15.37 -4.88 -2.57
N ALA A 64 -14.79 -5.65 -3.49
CA ALA A 64 -15.47 -6.16 -4.70
C ALA A 64 -16.15 -5.06 -5.57
N LEU A 65 -15.67 -3.82 -5.51
CA LEU A 65 -16.14 -2.72 -6.36
C LEU A 65 -15.66 -2.95 -7.80
N VAL A 66 -16.53 -3.55 -8.61
CA VAL A 66 -16.33 -3.78 -10.05
C VAL A 66 -16.49 -2.46 -10.79
N GLU A 67 -15.40 -1.73 -10.95
CA GLU A 67 -15.22 -0.75 -12.02
C GLU A 67 -13.74 -0.81 -12.46
N PRO A 68 -13.43 -1.39 -13.63
CA PRO A 68 -12.07 -1.48 -14.15
C PRO A 68 -11.64 -0.11 -14.70
N SER A 69 -11.41 0.86 -13.83
CA SER A 69 -10.70 2.07 -14.22
C SER A 69 -9.24 1.70 -14.48
N GLN A 70 -8.86 1.76 -15.74
CA GLN A 70 -7.55 1.47 -16.30
C GLN A 70 -6.47 2.40 -15.71
N SER A 71 -6.09 2.22 -14.45
CA SER A 71 -4.87 2.83 -13.90
C SER A 71 -3.69 1.97 -14.31
N GLN A 72 -3.39 1.98 -15.62
CA GLN A 72 -2.17 1.41 -16.19
C GLN A 72 -0.97 2.19 -15.60
N GLY A 73 -0.11 1.50 -14.83
CA GLY A 73 1.22 2.01 -14.49
C GLY A 73 1.61 2.02 -13.01
N LEU A 74 0.67 1.85 -12.07
CA LEU A 74 1.02 1.82 -10.64
C LEU A 74 1.25 0.38 -10.14
N THR A 75 2.17 0.23 -9.19
CA THR A 75 2.71 -1.00 -8.62
C THR A 75 1.62 -2.06 -8.39
N SER A 76 1.79 -3.26 -8.95
CA SER A 76 0.87 -4.37 -8.68
C SER A 76 0.96 -4.75 -7.20
N ILE A 77 -0.17 -4.85 -6.51
CA ILE A 77 -0.20 -5.29 -5.11
C ILE A 77 0.07 -6.79 -5.10
N PRO A 78 1.12 -7.28 -4.41
CA PRO A 78 1.39 -8.71 -4.31
C PRO A 78 0.26 -9.45 -3.57
N GLU A 79 -0.09 -10.66 -4.03
CA GLU A 79 -1.18 -11.47 -3.43
C GLU A 79 -0.90 -11.83 -1.96
N ASP A 80 0.37 -12.04 -1.60
CA ASP A 80 0.80 -12.31 -0.21
C ASP A 80 0.48 -11.11 0.70
N VAL A 81 0.52 -9.87 0.18
CA VAL A 81 0.13 -8.65 0.94
C VAL A 81 -1.39 -8.62 1.13
N LEU A 82 -2.17 -8.90 0.08
CA LEU A 82 -3.63 -8.92 0.16
C LEU A 82 -4.13 -9.96 1.16
N THR A 83 -3.65 -11.20 1.02
CA THR A 83 -4.04 -12.31 1.90
C THR A 83 -3.78 -11.98 3.37
N ARG A 84 -2.64 -11.37 3.66
CA ARG A 84 -2.28 -11.00 5.04
C ARG A 84 -3.07 -9.82 5.56
N LEU A 85 -3.41 -8.87 4.70
CA LEU A 85 -4.26 -7.76 5.05
C LEU A 85 -5.68 -8.26 5.38
N GLU A 86 -6.19 -9.21 4.60
CA GLU A 86 -7.44 -9.91 4.86
C GLU A 86 -7.41 -10.68 6.17
N GLU A 87 -6.35 -11.46 6.43
CA GLU A 87 -6.18 -12.17 7.70
C GLU A 87 -6.13 -11.22 8.90
N LYS A 88 -5.34 -10.13 8.80
CA LYS A 88 -5.17 -9.12 9.86
C LYS A 88 -6.48 -8.36 10.14
N GLN A 89 -7.30 -8.12 9.11
CA GLN A 89 -8.55 -7.36 9.21
C GLN A 89 -9.81 -8.23 9.18
N SER A 90 -9.70 -9.55 9.21
CA SER A 90 -10.83 -10.50 9.09
C SER A 90 -11.96 -10.26 10.09
N GLY A 91 -11.65 -9.77 11.30
CA GLY A 91 -12.66 -9.42 12.31
C GLY A 91 -13.29 -8.04 12.15
N ASN A 92 -12.67 -7.13 11.39
CA ASN A 92 -13.06 -5.72 11.25
C ASN A 92 -13.10 -5.26 9.79
N MET A 93 -13.31 -6.17 8.84
CA MET A 93 -13.16 -5.88 7.40
C MET A 93 -14.08 -4.74 6.95
N GLU A 94 -15.31 -4.69 7.47
CA GLU A 94 -16.27 -3.63 7.16
C GLU A 94 -15.76 -2.25 7.58
N TYR A 95 -15.29 -2.10 8.82
CA TYR A 95 -14.68 -0.87 9.31
C TYR A 95 -13.41 -0.51 8.55
N PHE A 96 -12.59 -1.50 8.22
CA PHE A 96 -11.37 -1.30 7.45
C PHE A 96 -11.66 -0.77 6.04
N LEU A 97 -12.71 -1.28 5.38
CA LEU A 97 -13.15 -0.78 4.07
C LEU A 97 -13.69 0.65 4.17
N GLU A 98 -14.50 0.96 5.19
CA GLU A 98 -14.97 2.34 5.43
C GLU A 98 -13.81 3.31 5.64
N ASP A 99 -12.81 2.92 6.43
CA ASP A 99 -11.63 3.74 6.68
C ASP A 99 -10.78 3.92 5.42
N LEU A 100 -10.69 2.90 4.56
CA LEU A 100 -10.04 3.01 3.26
C LEU A 100 -10.80 3.94 2.30
N VAL A 101 -12.15 3.93 2.31
CA VAL A 101 -12.96 4.86 1.51
C VAL A 101 -12.72 6.29 1.96
N LYS A 102 -12.77 6.56 3.27
CA LYS A 102 -12.48 7.89 3.82
C LYS A 102 -11.08 8.36 3.46
N LEU A 103 -10.08 7.47 3.56
CA LEU A 103 -8.72 7.78 3.15
C LEU A 103 -8.62 8.13 1.65
N GLU A 104 -9.35 7.42 0.79
CA GLU A 104 -9.39 7.70 -0.66
C GLU A 104 -10.01 9.07 -0.96
N GLU A 105 -11.11 9.40 -0.27
CA GLU A 105 -11.76 10.71 -0.36
C GLU A 105 -10.83 11.84 0.11
N SER A 106 -10.20 11.69 1.27
CA SER A 106 -9.25 12.69 1.81
C SER A 106 -8.05 12.91 0.90
N LEU A 107 -7.53 11.83 0.29
CA LEU A 107 -6.45 11.92 -0.70
C LEU A 107 -6.91 12.58 -2.01
N SER A 108 -8.17 12.40 -2.42
CA SER A 108 -8.73 12.99 -3.63
C SER A 108 -9.00 14.49 -3.47
N GLU A 109 -9.55 14.90 -2.33
CA GLU A 109 -9.88 16.30 -2.04
C GLU A 109 -8.63 17.16 -1.71
N SER A 110 -7.44 16.54 -1.66
CA SER A 110 -6.21 17.19 -1.18
C SER A 110 -6.37 17.76 0.24
N SER A 111 -7.21 17.13 1.04
CA SER A 111 -7.45 17.49 2.43
C SER A 111 -6.28 17.04 3.31
N ASP A 112 -6.15 17.64 4.49
CA ASP A 112 -5.16 17.22 5.47
C ASP A 112 -5.48 15.81 5.98
N LEU A 113 -4.50 14.91 5.91
CA LEU A 113 -4.65 13.57 6.46
C LEU A 113 -4.69 13.62 7.99
N CYS A 114 -5.73 13.03 8.57
CA CYS A 114 -5.85 12.89 10.01
C CYS A 114 -4.98 11.75 10.56
N ALA A 115 -4.79 11.72 11.88
CA ALA A 115 -3.94 10.73 12.53
C ALA A 115 -4.40 9.27 12.29
N SER A 116 -5.71 9.03 12.19
CA SER A 116 -6.25 7.70 11.88
C SER A 116 -5.91 7.23 10.46
N GLU A 117 -5.95 8.13 9.48
CA GLU A 117 -5.58 7.85 8.09
C GLU A 117 -4.09 7.53 7.96
N ILE A 118 -3.23 8.26 8.68
CA ILE A 118 -1.80 7.98 8.73
C ILE A 118 -1.52 6.62 9.39
N ASN A 119 -2.23 6.28 10.47
CA ASN A 119 -2.12 4.97 11.12
C ASN A 119 -2.60 3.84 10.20
N LEU A 120 -3.60 4.08 9.36
CA LEU A 120 -4.06 3.12 8.35
C LEU A 120 -2.97 2.86 7.32
N LEU A 121 -2.32 3.90 6.83
CA LEU A 121 -1.17 3.79 5.91
C LEU A 121 0.00 3.06 6.57
N ASP A 122 0.34 3.36 7.82
CA ASP A 122 1.38 2.65 8.58
C ASP A 122 1.03 1.16 8.72
N THR A 123 -0.24 0.82 8.94
CA THR A 123 -0.70 -0.58 9.00
C THR A 123 -0.49 -1.31 7.67
N ILE A 124 -0.72 -0.65 6.54
CA ILE A 124 -0.47 -1.21 5.20
C ILE A 124 1.04 -1.43 4.98
N CYS A 125 1.87 -0.45 5.37
CA CYS A 125 3.33 -0.56 5.34
C CYS A 125 3.83 -1.75 6.16
N GLU A 126 3.34 -1.92 7.39
CA GLU A 126 3.69 -3.07 8.24
C GLU A 126 3.36 -4.41 7.59
N VAL A 127 2.18 -4.52 6.95
CA VAL A 127 1.78 -5.75 6.27
C VAL A 127 2.67 -6.01 5.04
N ALA A 128 2.98 -4.96 4.27
CA ALA A 128 3.88 -5.06 3.13
C ALA A 128 5.28 -5.55 3.53
N ASP A 129 5.85 -4.98 4.60
CA ASP A 129 7.16 -5.36 5.14
C ASP A 129 7.16 -6.78 5.71
N ALA A 130 6.09 -7.15 6.42
CA ALA A 130 5.92 -8.50 6.92
C ALA A 130 5.90 -9.50 5.76
N SER A 131 5.21 -9.18 4.66
CA SER A 131 5.14 -10.00 3.44
C SER A 131 6.50 -10.16 2.80
N ALA A 132 7.23 -9.07 2.56
CA ALA A 132 8.58 -9.11 2.00
C ALA A 132 9.51 -9.99 2.86
N SER A 133 9.46 -9.81 4.18
CA SER A 133 10.23 -10.60 5.15
C SER A 133 9.83 -12.09 5.17
N ALA A 134 8.58 -12.41 4.88
CA ALA A 134 8.11 -13.79 4.83
C ALA A 134 8.56 -14.49 3.54
N THR A 135 8.47 -13.80 2.40
CA THR A 135 8.95 -14.31 1.11
C THR A 135 10.46 -14.51 1.13
N PHE A 136 11.22 -13.59 1.75
CA PHE A 136 12.65 -13.78 2.01
C PHE A 136 12.94 -15.05 2.83
N ARG A 137 12.19 -15.26 3.93
CA ARG A 137 12.34 -16.48 4.76
C ARG A 137 11.92 -17.76 4.03
N LYS A 138 11.02 -17.70 3.05
CA LYS A 138 10.68 -18.83 2.17
C LYS A 138 11.83 -19.12 1.21
N LEU A 139 12.42 -18.08 0.61
CA LEU A 139 13.57 -18.17 -0.29
C LEU A 139 14.81 -18.75 0.41
N TRP A 140 15.10 -18.32 1.64
CA TRP A 140 16.31 -18.73 2.38
C TRP A 140 16.24 -20.12 3.03
N ARG A 141 15.03 -20.70 3.18
CA ARG A 141 14.83 -22.03 3.79
C ARG A 141 14.94 -23.19 2.79
N ARG A 142 15.22 -22.92 1.52
CA ARG A 142 15.46 -23.92 0.47
C ARG A 142 16.88 -23.79 -0.06
#